data_AF-A0A327RQ30-F1
#
_entry.id   AF-A0A327RQ30-F1
#
_cell.length_a   1.000
_cell.length_b   1.000
_cell.length_c   1.000
_cell.angle_alpha   90.00
_cell.angle_beta   90.00
_cell.angle_gamma   90.00
#
_symmetry.space_group_name_H-M   'P 1'
#
loop_
_entity.id
_entity.type
_entity.pdbx_description
1 polymer ?
#
loop_
_entity_poly.entity_id
_entity_poly.type
_entity_poly.pdbx_seq_one_letter_code
_entity_poly.pdbx_strand_id
1 'polypeptide(L)'
;MVNFCYLKLQKSLNFLPKSLIFAFMHNTLQEYIPYQAIPDVIELLRHDNLVVKIKNERKTRHGDYRKLPNNKHQITINSNLNHYRFLVTLIHEIAHFEAFNSYGRYIKPHGKEWKHTFQILMLPFLNPRVFPNELLPLLARHFKNPKASSDTDVKLALALKQFDPPNDKTYIFEVPLGGEFKLYNGRVFRKGVKRRTRYEGVEVASGKLYLFNQNAEVELVDG
;
A
#
# COMPACT_ATOMS: atom_id res chain seq x y z
N MET A 1 15.91 0.59 22.42
CA MET A 1 15.75 1.95 23.01
C MET A 1 15.31 3.04 22.04
N VAL A 2 15.39 2.82 20.71
CA VAL A 2 15.03 3.81 19.67
C VAL A 2 13.51 4.09 19.54
N ASN A 3 12.66 3.14 19.97
CA ASN A 3 11.22 3.21 19.73
C ASN A 3 10.43 4.14 20.70
N PHE A 4 10.98 4.44 21.88
CA PHE A 4 10.29 5.28 22.87
C PHE A 4 10.50 6.79 22.64
N CYS A 5 11.59 7.16 21.95
CA CYS A 5 11.89 8.55 21.61
C CYS A 5 10.98 9.07 20.48
N TYR A 6 10.68 8.22 19.48
CA TYR A 6 9.85 8.57 18.32
C TYR A 6 8.40 8.94 18.70
N LEU A 7 7.84 8.29 19.72
CA LEU A 7 6.47 8.56 20.21
C LEU A 7 6.35 9.84 21.05
N LYS A 8 7.43 10.30 21.70
CA LYS A 8 7.44 11.58 22.43
C LYS A 8 7.55 12.79 21.50
N LEU A 9 8.22 12.66 20.36
CA LEU A 9 8.36 13.71 19.34
C LEU A 9 7.05 14.06 18.62
N GLN A 10 6.10 13.12 18.50
CA GLN A 10 4.81 13.40 17.83
C GLN A 10 3.92 14.41 18.57
N LYS A 11 4.12 14.64 19.88
CA LYS A 11 3.32 15.59 20.65
C LYS A 11 3.83 17.04 20.54
N SER A 12 5.07 17.28 20.10
CA SER A 12 5.68 18.63 20.02
C SER A 12 5.68 19.26 18.62
N LEU A 13 5.32 18.50 17.56
CA LEU A 13 5.33 18.99 16.18
C LEU A 13 4.33 20.12 15.89
N ASN A 14 3.27 20.28 16.71
CA ASN A 14 2.25 21.32 16.48
C ASN A 14 2.73 22.76 16.80
N PHE A 15 3.94 22.93 17.36
CA PHE A 15 4.50 24.24 17.73
C PHE A 15 5.76 24.61 16.95
N LEU A 16 6.17 23.80 15.98
CA LEU A 16 7.37 24.06 15.20
C LEU A 16 7.04 24.97 14.01
N PRO A 17 7.96 25.87 13.61
CA PRO A 17 7.77 26.69 12.42
C PRO A 17 7.59 25.81 11.18
N LYS A 18 6.82 26.28 10.20
CA LYS A 18 6.49 25.51 8.97
C LYS A 18 7.74 24.95 8.26
N SER A 19 8.87 25.66 8.35
CA SER A 19 10.17 25.21 7.83
C SER A 19 10.75 23.98 8.54
N LEU A 20 10.53 23.82 9.85
CA LEU A 20 10.98 22.64 10.61
C LEU A 20 10.10 21.42 10.35
N ILE A 21 8.79 21.63 10.21
CA ILE A 21 7.84 20.55 9.85
C ILE A 21 8.19 20.03 8.45
N PHE A 22 8.47 20.93 7.52
CA PHE A 22 8.94 20.60 6.17
C PHE A 22 10.22 19.76 6.21
N ALA A 23 11.25 20.19 6.95
CA ALA A 23 12.51 19.45 7.06
C ALA A 23 12.34 18.06 7.71
N PHE A 24 11.53 17.95 8.76
CA PHE A 24 11.27 16.67 9.43
C PHE A 24 10.51 15.69 8.53
N MET A 25 9.50 16.17 7.81
CA MET A 25 8.74 15.36 6.86
C MET A 25 9.59 14.94 5.66
N HIS A 26 10.45 15.84 5.16
CA HIS A 26 11.41 15.51 4.10
C HIS A 26 12.32 14.35 4.52
N ASN A 27 12.97 14.47 5.68
CA ASN A 27 13.86 13.43 6.20
C ASN A 27 13.13 12.10 6.43
N THR A 28 11.90 12.15 6.93
CA THR A 28 11.12 10.93 7.15
C THR A 28 10.75 10.27 5.83
N LEU A 29 10.25 11.01 4.84
CA LEU A 29 9.77 10.45 3.57
C LEU A 29 10.90 9.91 2.69
N GLN A 30 12.12 10.45 2.82
CA GLN A 30 13.27 10.03 2.02
C GLN A 30 13.60 8.54 2.16
N GLU A 31 13.24 7.91 3.29
CA GLU A 31 13.40 6.48 3.53
C GLU A 31 12.31 5.62 2.87
N TYR A 32 11.22 6.21 2.37
CA TYR A 32 10.01 5.47 1.99
C TYR A 32 9.50 5.76 0.59
N ILE A 33 9.92 6.82 -0.08
CA ILE A 33 9.48 7.13 -1.45
C ILE A 33 10.67 7.51 -2.34
N PRO A 34 10.53 7.41 -3.68
CA PRO A 34 11.56 7.89 -4.61
C PRO A 34 11.89 9.36 -4.34
N TYR A 35 13.18 9.70 -4.32
CA TYR A 35 13.67 11.05 -3.99
C TYR A 35 12.99 12.14 -4.83
N GLN A 36 12.77 11.86 -6.11
CA GLN A 36 12.17 12.76 -7.09
C GLN A 36 10.69 13.05 -6.81
N ALA A 37 10.00 12.22 -6.03
CA ALA A 37 8.60 12.41 -5.65
C ALA A 37 8.43 13.24 -4.37
N ILE A 38 9.49 13.42 -3.58
CA ILE A 38 9.41 14.06 -2.25
C ILE A 38 8.84 15.48 -2.32
N PRO A 39 9.29 16.38 -3.22
CA PRO A 39 8.79 17.76 -3.24
C PRO A 39 7.28 17.84 -3.46
N ASP A 40 6.78 17.08 -4.44
CA ASP A 40 5.35 17.05 -4.79
C ASP A 40 4.52 16.42 -3.67
N VAL A 41 5.01 15.35 -3.04
CA VAL A 41 4.34 14.72 -1.89
C VAL A 41 4.27 15.67 -0.70
N ILE A 42 5.32 16.45 -0.42
CA ILE A 42 5.29 17.42 0.68
C ILE A 42 4.27 18.52 0.42
N GLU A 43 4.14 18.99 -0.83
CA GLU A 43 3.10 19.95 -1.21
C GLU A 43 1.70 19.39 -0.93
N LEU A 44 1.43 18.15 -1.37
CA LEU A 44 0.16 17.46 -1.13
C LEU A 44 -0.16 17.23 0.35
N LEU A 45 0.85 17.23 1.22
CA LEU A 45 0.69 17.03 2.65
C LEU A 45 0.68 18.34 3.45
N ARG A 46 0.78 19.50 2.79
CA ARG A 46 0.87 20.82 3.46
C ARG A 46 -0.48 21.30 3.97
N HIS A 47 -1.04 20.58 4.93
CA HIS A 47 -2.30 20.90 5.60
C HIS A 47 -2.10 20.94 7.12
N ASP A 48 -2.46 22.06 7.75
CA ASP A 48 -2.24 22.28 9.19
C ASP A 48 -3.00 21.27 10.08
N ASN A 49 -4.06 20.64 9.56
CA ASN A 49 -4.89 19.67 10.26
C ASN A 49 -4.62 18.20 9.87
N LEU A 50 -3.66 17.92 8.99
CA LEU A 50 -3.32 16.57 8.55
C LEU A 50 -2.07 16.04 9.25
N VAL A 51 -2.12 14.81 9.74
CA VAL A 51 -0.97 14.11 10.33
C VAL A 51 -0.72 12.80 9.60
N VAL A 52 0.51 12.61 9.12
CA VAL A 52 0.97 11.33 8.55
C VAL A 52 1.74 10.55 9.60
N LYS A 53 1.45 9.26 9.75
CA LYS A 53 2.17 8.36 10.66
C LYS A 53 2.59 7.09 9.95
N ILE A 54 3.88 6.79 10.03
CA ILE A 54 4.42 5.52 9.59
C ILE A 54 4.30 4.53 10.76
N LYS A 55 3.79 3.34 10.48
CA LYS A 55 3.50 2.31 11.49
C LYS A 55 4.09 0.97 11.08
N ASN A 56 4.32 0.10 12.06
CA ASN A 56 4.63 -1.30 11.80
C ASN A 56 3.54 -1.96 10.95
N GLU A 57 3.93 -3.02 10.25
CA GLU A 57 3.05 -3.75 9.34
C GLU A 57 1.73 -4.17 9.99
N ARG A 58 0.64 -3.89 9.30
CA ARG A 58 -0.67 -4.50 9.53
C ARG A 58 -0.99 -5.39 8.34
N LYS A 59 -1.18 -6.70 8.59
CA LYS A 59 -1.46 -7.68 7.53
C LYS A 59 -2.74 -7.42 6.74
N THR A 60 -3.69 -6.66 7.29
CA THR A 60 -5.02 -6.45 6.69
C THR A 60 -5.15 -5.18 5.86
N ARG A 61 -4.18 -4.25 5.92
CA ARG A 61 -4.18 -3.00 5.15
C ARG A 61 -2.80 -2.37 5.07
N HIS A 62 -2.46 -1.79 3.92
CA HIS A 62 -1.20 -1.06 3.69
C HIS A 62 -1.24 0.37 4.19
N GLY A 63 -2.39 1.02 4.01
CA GLY A 63 -2.66 2.40 4.39
C GLY A 63 -4.01 2.54 5.09
N ASP A 64 -4.25 3.69 5.71
CA ASP A 64 -5.57 4.08 6.23
C ASP A 64 -5.63 5.60 6.44
N TYR A 65 -6.60 6.24 5.82
CA TYR A 65 -7.07 7.58 6.11
C TYR A 65 -8.28 7.58 7.04
N ARG A 66 -8.31 8.52 7.99
CA ARG A 66 -9.51 8.81 8.80
C ARG A 66 -9.57 10.25 9.28
N LYS A 67 -10.80 10.77 9.39
CA LYS A 67 -11.10 12.00 10.15
C LYS A 67 -11.18 11.66 11.64
N LEU A 68 -10.55 12.49 12.49
CA LEU A 68 -10.56 12.37 13.94
C LEU A 68 -11.68 13.23 14.57
N PRO A 69 -12.14 12.91 15.80
CA PRO A 69 -13.19 13.68 16.48
C PRO A 69 -12.84 15.17 16.69
N ASN A 70 -11.55 15.51 16.79
CA ASN A 70 -11.06 16.88 16.96
C ASN A 70 -10.90 17.65 15.64
N ASN A 71 -11.57 17.23 14.57
CA ASN A 71 -11.45 17.77 13.22
C ASN A 71 -10.04 17.72 12.60
N LYS A 72 -9.09 17.01 13.22
CA LYS A 72 -7.83 16.64 12.57
C LYS A 72 -8.03 15.43 11.66
N HIS A 73 -7.12 15.25 10.74
CA HIS A 73 -7.07 14.16 9.79
C HIS A 73 -5.81 13.36 10.01
N GLN A 74 -5.90 12.06 9.77
CA GLN A 74 -4.77 11.16 9.98
C GLN A 74 -4.64 10.20 8.79
N ILE A 75 -3.44 10.12 8.25
CA ILE A 75 -3.00 9.08 7.32
C ILE A 75 -2.02 8.17 8.06
N THR A 76 -2.17 6.86 7.90
CA THR A 76 -1.20 5.87 8.36
C THR A 76 -0.75 4.98 7.23
N ILE A 77 0.55 4.70 7.14
CA ILE A 77 1.13 3.80 6.13
C ILE A 77 2.02 2.78 6.84
N ASN A 78 2.02 1.54 6.35
CA ASN A 78 2.91 0.51 6.86
C ASN A 78 4.37 0.77 6.42
N SER A 79 5.32 0.59 7.32
CA SER A 79 6.74 0.87 7.09
C SER A 79 7.47 -0.16 6.22
N ASN A 80 6.88 -1.33 5.98
CA ASN A 80 7.53 -2.45 5.30
C ASN A 80 7.31 -2.45 3.77
N LEU A 81 6.65 -1.43 3.22
CA LEU A 81 6.41 -1.34 1.78
C LEU A 81 7.67 -0.84 1.08
N ASN A 82 7.99 -1.39 -0.09
CA ASN A 82 9.00 -0.80 -0.98
C ASN A 82 8.61 0.62 -1.43
N HIS A 83 9.57 1.39 -1.92
CA HIS A 83 9.39 2.82 -2.21
C HIS A 83 8.22 3.12 -3.17
N TYR A 84 8.03 2.29 -4.19
CA TYR A 84 6.98 2.48 -5.19
C TYR A 84 5.60 2.15 -4.63
N ARG A 85 5.51 1.04 -3.89
CA ARG A 85 4.27 0.63 -3.22
C ARG A 85 3.86 1.60 -2.13
N PHE A 86 4.83 2.12 -1.37
CA PHE A 86 4.58 3.15 -0.37
C PHE A 86 4.05 4.42 -1.02
N LEU A 87 4.68 4.92 -2.09
CA LEU A 87 4.22 6.14 -2.79
C LEU A 87 2.77 5.99 -3.28
N VAL A 88 2.45 4.89 -3.98
CA VAL A 88 1.09 4.64 -4.47
C VAL A 88 0.08 4.55 -3.31
N THR A 89 0.46 3.92 -2.21
CA THR A 89 -0.39 3.81 -1.02
C THR A 89 -0.56 5.17 -0.33
N LEU A 90 0.48 5.99 -0.25
CA LEU A 90 0.41 7.31 0.36
C LEU A 90 -0.53 8.21 -0.45
N ILE A 91 -0.37 8.27 -1.78
CA ILE A 91 -1.25 9.07 -2.64
C ILE A 91 -2.70 8.53 -2.61
N HIS A 92 -2.90 7.22 -2.45
CA HIS A 92 -4.23 6.64 -2.24
C HIS A 92 -4.92 7.24 -1.00
N GLU A 93 -4.20 7.32 0.13
CA GLU A 93 -4.75 7.87 1.36
C GLU A 93 -4.91 9.39 1.30
N ILE A 94 -4.00 10.11 0.62
CA ILE A 94 -4.15 11.54 0.32
C ILE A 94 -5.40 11.76 -0.55
N ALA A 95 -5.68 10.90 -1.52
CA ALA A 95 -6.88 11.00 -2.34
C ALA A 95 -8.17 10.82 -1.52
N HIS A 96 -8.17 10.00 -0.48
CA HIS A 96 -9.31 9.94 0.46
C HIS A 96 -9.48 11.25 1.23
N PHE A 97 -8.38 11.84 1.69
CA PHE A 97 -8.40 13.13 2.38
C PHE A 97 -8.91 14.26 1.47
N GLU A 98 -8.33 14.42 0.28
CA GLU A 98 -8.69 15.46 -0.68
C GLU A 98 -10.13 15.31 -1.18
N ALA A 99 -10.57 14.09 -1.47
CA ALA A 99 -11.95 13.83 -1.86
C ALA A 99 -12.92 14.12 -0.70
N PHE A 100 -12.56 13.75 0.54
CA PHE A 100 -13.38 14.08 1.71
C PHE A 100 -13.52 15.60 1.89
N ASN A 101 -12.44 16.37 1.72
CA ASN A 101 -12.46 17.82 1.85
C ASN A 101 -13.28 18.50 0.75
N SER A 102 -13.17 18.00 -0.49
CA SER A 102 -13.82 18.59 -1.65
C SER A 102 -15.31 18.26 -1.75
N TYR A 103 -15.70 17.05 -1.36
CA TYR A 103 -17.05 16.52 -1.61
C TYR A 103 -17.84 16.17 -0.35
N GLY A 104 -17.19 16.19 0.82
CA GLY A 104 -17.81 15.95 2.11
C GLY A 104 -18.00 14.47 2.47
N ARG A 105 -18.64 14.24 3.62
CA ARG A 105 -18.69 12.93 4.30
C ARG A 105 -19.52 11.84 3.60
N TYR A 106 -20.35 12.20 2.63
CA TYR A 106 -21.33 11.28 2.03
C TYR A 106 -20.84 10.60 0.76
N ILE A 107 -19.62 10.91 0.31
CA ILE A 107 -19.03 10.20 -0.83
C ILE A 107 -18.84 8.72 -0.52
N LYS A 108 -19.03 7.89 -1.55
CA LYS A 108 -18.75 6.46 -1.44
C LYS A 108 -17.23 6.25 -1.34
N PRO A 109 -16.74 5.39 -0.44
CA PRO A 109 -15.35 4.96 -0.46
C PRO A 109 -15.00 4.41 -1.84
N HIS A 110 -13.91 4.93 -2.41
CA HIS A 110 -13.46 4.57 -3.76
C HIS A 110 -14.51 4.80 -4.86
N GLY A 111 -15.45 5.73 -4.63
CA GLY A 111 -16.47 6.19 -5.58
C GLY A 111 -15.89 7.09 -6.68
N LYS A 112 -16.77 7.69 -7.50
CA LYS A 112 -16.35 8.50 -8.67
C LYS A 112 -15.47 9.68 -8.26
N GLU A 113 -15.80 10.31 -7.14
CA GLU A 113 -15.10 11.47 -6.58
C GLU A 113 -13.68 11.09 -6.18
N TRP A 114 -13.54 10.03 -5.37
CA TRP A 114 -12.23 9.52 -4.97
C TRP A 114 -11.40 9.05 -6.17
N LYS A 115 -12.00 8.33 -7.12
CA LYS A 115 -11.27 7.85 -8.31
C LYS A 115 -10.73 9.00 -9.14
N HIS A 116 -11.53 10.02 -9.36
CA HIS A 116 -11.14 11.21 -10.11
C HIS A 116 -10.02 11.97 -9.38
N THR A 117 -10.16 12.20 -8.08
CA THR A 117 -9.11 12.81 -7.26
C THR A 117 -7.82 11.99 -7.31
N PHE A 118 -7.89 10.66 -7.14
CA PHE A 118 -6.71 9.80 -7.16
C PHE A 118 -6.01 9.80 -8.51
N GLN A 119 -6.77 9.82 -9.62
CA GLN A 119 -6.22 9.97 -10.96
C GLN A 119 -5.42 11.26 -11.09
N ILE A 120 -6.03 12.40 -10.74
CA ILE A 120 -5.38 13.72 -10.85
C ILE A 120 -4.11 13.77 -10.01
N LEU A 121 -4.19 13.35 -8.74
CA LEU A 121 -3.06 13.40 -7.82
C LEU A 121 -1.89 12.52 -8.28
N MET A 122 -2.15 11.43 -9.00
CA MET A 122 -1.08 10.54 -9.47
C MET A 122 -0.38 11.03 -10.75
N LEU A 123 -1.01 11.89 -11.55
CA LEU A 123 -0.47 12.32 -12.85
C LEU A 123 0.98 12.84 -12.80
N PRO A 124 1.37 13.72 -11.86
CA PRO A 124 2.75 14.23 -11.79
C PRO A 124 3.78 13.12 -11.56
N PHE A 125 3.39 12.04 -10.88
CA PHE A 125 4.28 10.94 -10.52
C PHE A 125 4.46 9.90 -11.63
N LEU A 126 3.61 9.87 -12.66
CA LEU A 126 3.65 8.85 -13.73
C LEU A 126 4.72 9.15 -14.79
N ASN A 127 5.99 9.20 -14.36
CA ASN A 127 7.12 9.53 -15.21
C ASN A 127 8.39 8.74 -14.81
N PRO A 128 9.39 8.60 -15.70
CA PRO A 128 10.57 7.77 -15.48
C PRO A 128 11.54 8.29 -14.41
N ARG A 129 11.37 9.53 -13.93
CA ARG A 129 12.15 10.05 -12.81
C ARG A 129 11.64 9.53 -11.46
N VAL A 130 10.39 9.08 -11.40
CA VAL A 130 9.73 8.62 -10.16
C VAL A 130 9.51 7.10 -10.17
N PHE A 131 9.05 6.52 -11.28
CA PHE A 131 8.86 5.07 -11.41
C PHE A 131 9.73 4.47 -12.51
N PRO A 132 10.26 3.25 -12.30
CA PRO A 132 10.89 2.44 -13.35
C PRO A 132 10.00 2.28 -14.58
N ASN A 133 10.64 2.24 -15.75
CA ASN A 133 9.94 2.19 -17.04
C ASN A 133 8.99 0.99 -17.16
N GLU A 134 9.34 -0.14 -16.55
CA GLU A 134 8.54 -1.37 -16.50
C GLU A 134 7.24 -1.21 -15.70
N LEU A 135 7.18 -0.30 -14.73
CA LEU A 135 5.96 -0.03 -13.95
C LEU A 135 5.01 0.94 -14.66
N LEU A 136 5.53 1.87 -15.47
CA LEU A 136 4.74 2.95 -16.06
C LEU A 136 3.52 2.46 -16.88
N PRO A 137 3.64 1.46 -17.79
CA PRO A 137 2.48 0.96 -18.53
C PRO A 137 1.43 0.28 -17.64
N LEU A 138 1.86 -0.36 -16.55
CA LEU A 138 0.97 -1.02 -15.60
C LEU A 138 0.22 0.01 -14.74
N LEU A 139 0.94 1.03 -14.26
CA LEU A 139 0.35 2.15 -13.53
C LEU A 139 -0.63 2.93 -14.42
N ALA A 140 -0.24 3.31 -15.64
CA ALA A 140 -1.10 4.02 -16.57
C ALA A 140 -2.40 3.25 -16.85
N ARG A 141 -2.33 1.92 -16.98
CA ARG A 141 -3.53 1.07 -17.12
C ARG A 141 -4.37 1.04 -15.86
N HIS A 142 -3.74 0.86 -14.69
CA HIS A 142 -4.41 0.82 -13.40
C HIS A 142 -5.22 2.10 -13.15
N PHE A 143 -4.61 3.25 -13.42
CA PHE A 143 -5.22 4.56 -13.19
C PHE A 143 -6.29 4.94 -14.20
N LYS A 144 -6.55 4.16 -15.27
CA LYS A 144 -7.78 4.37 -16.07
C LYS A 144 -9.05 4.14 -15.25
N ASN A 145 -9.00 3.22 -14.29
CA ASN A 145 -10.09 2.95 -13.35
C ASN A 145 -9.50 2.40 -12.04
N PRO A 146 -8.96 3.27 -11.17
CA PRO A 146 -8.22 2.83 -10.01
C PRO A 146 -9.12 2.03 -9.05
N LYS A 147 -8.53 1.02 -8.42
CA LYS A 147 -9.22 0.12 -7.50
C LYS A 147 -8.94 0.50 -6.05
N ALA A 148 -9.74 -0.05 -5.14
CA ALA A 148 -9.59 0.17 -3.70
C ALA A 148 -8.23 -0.31 -3.12
N SER A 149 -7.51 -1.15 -3.85
CA SER A 149 -6.13 -1.54 -3.52
C SER A 149 -5.39 -1.93 -4.80
N SER A 150 -4.11 -1.56 -4.89
CA SER A 150 -3.21 -1.99 -5.97
C SER A 150 -3.07 -3.52 -6.03
N ASP A 151 -3.24 -4.23 -4.91
CA ASP A 151 -3.16 -5.70 -4.85
C ASP A 151 -4.28 -6.41 -5.61
N THR A 152 -5.36 -5.70 -5.95
CA THR A 152 -6.46 -6.22 -6.76
C THR A 152 -6.20 -6.12 -8.26
N ASP A 153 -5.15 -5.41 -8.67
CA ASP A 153 -4.59 -5.47 -10.01
C ASP A 153 -3.39 -6.41 -9.99
N VAL A 154 -3.62 -7.66 -10.37
CA VAL A 154 -2.60 -8.71 -10.22
C VAL A 154 -1.30 -8.35 -10.95
N LYS A 155 -1.38 -7.79 -12.16
CA LYS A 155 -0.17 -7.51 -12.94
C LYS A 155 0.64 -6.40 -12.26
N LEU A 156 -0.02 -5.32 -11.85
CA LEU A 156 0.64 -4.23 -11.12
C LEU A 156 1.16 -4.71 -9.76
N ALA A 157 0.37 -5.49 -9.03
CA ALA A 157 0.73 -6.01 -7.72
C ALA A 157 1.98 -6.89 -7.76
N LEU A 158 2.08 -7.76 -8.77
CA LEU A 158 3.25 -8.62 -8.98
C LEU A 158 4.48 -7.79 -9.36
N ALA A 159 4.32 -6.82 -10.27
CA ALA A 159 5.41 -5.97 -10.71
C ALA A 159 5.95 -5.08 -9.58
N LEU A 160 5.07 -4.45 -8.79
CA LEU A 160 5.46 -3.70 -7.60
C LEU A 160 6.18 -4.57 -6.56
N LYS A 161 5.84 -5.87 -6.50
CA LYS A 161 6.43 -6.82 -5.56
C LYS A 161 7.86 -7.23 -5.94
N GLN A 162 8.26 -7.11 -7.21
CA GLN A 162 9.65 -7.35 -7.62
C GLN A 162 10.64 -6.37 -7.01
N PHE A 163 10.15 -5.29 -6.38
CA PHE A 163 10.94 -4.31 -5.65
C PHE A 163 10.93 -4.53 -4.13
N ASP A 164 10.25 -5.58 -3.64
CA ASP A 164 10.39 -6.00 -2.26
C ASP A 164 11.77 -6.67 -2.07
N PRO A 165 12.33 -6.66 -0.85
CA PRO A 165 13.53 -7.42 -0.55
C PRO A 165 13.37 -8.92 -0.90
N PRO A 166 14.43 -9.60 -1.34
CA PRO A 166 14.40 -11.04 -1.60
C PRO A 166 13.87 -11.82 -0.39
N ASN A 167 13.11 -12.88 -0.66
CA ASN A 167 12.64 -13.80 0.34
C ASN A 167 12.57 -15.23 -0.23
N ASP A 168 12.52 -16.23 0.64
CA ASP A 168 12.56 -17.65 0.24
C ASP A 168 11.17 -18.23 -0.06
N LYS A 169 10.16 -17.39 -0.33
CA LYS A 169 8.81 -17.86 -0.63
C LYS A 169 8.60 -18.03 -2.12
N THR A 170 7.72 -18.96 -2.46
CA THR A 170 7.29 -19.27 -3.82
C THR A 170 5.92 -18.66 -4.07
N TYR A 171 5.60 -18.26 -5.30
CA TYR A 171 4.24 -17.85 -5.62
C TYR A 171 3.32 -19.06 -5.82
N ILE A 172 2.08 -18.97 -5.36
CA ILE A 172 1.13 -20.07 -5.54
C ILE A 172 0.91 -20.45 -7.02
N PHE A 173 1.08 -19.53 -7.97
CA PHE A 173 0.99 -19.88 -9.39
C PHE A 173 2.10 -20.84 -9.86
N GLU A 174 3.24 -20.88 -9.16
CA GLU A 174 4.41 -21.72 -9.45
C GLU A 174 4.28 -23.12 -8.81
N VAL A 175 3.51 -23.25 -7.74
CA VAL A 175 3.24 -24.56 -7.10
C VAL A 175 2.58 -25.51 -8.12
N PRO A 176 3.01 -26.77 -8.27
CA PRO A 176 2.35 -27.71 -9.17
C PRO A 176 0.89 -27.98 -8.77
N LEU A 177 0.03 -28.33 -9.73
CA LEU A 177 -1.35 -28.76 -9.41
C LEU A 177 -1.30 -30.02 -8.54
N GLY A 178 -2.07 -30.04 -7.45
CA GLY A 178 -2.03 -31.12 -6.46
C GLY A 178 -0.85 -31.05 -5.48
N GLY A 179 0.11 -30.14 -5.68
CA GLY A 179 1.20 -29.91 -4.74
C GLY A 179 0.71 -29.27 -3.43
N GLU A 180 1.42 -29.53 -2.34
CA GLU A 180 1.12 -28.96 -1.03
C GLU A 180 1.97 -27.71 -0.75
N PHE A 181 1.36 -26.75 -0.05
CA PHE A 181 2.01 -25.52 0.34
C PHE A 181 1.55 -25.10 1.73
N LYS A 182 2.42 -24.42 2.45
CA LYS A 182 2.22 -23.96 3.82
C LYS A 182 2.13 -22.44 3.86
N LEU A 183 1.21 -21.92 4.66
CA LEU A 183 1.10 -20.50 4.96
C LEU A 183 1.91 -20.11 6.19
N TYR A 184 2.14 -18.82 6.38
CA TYR A 184 2.85 -18.24 7.53
C TYR A 184 2.27 -18.63 8.91
N ASN A 185 1.03 -19.11 8.98
CA ASN A 185 0.37 -19.55 10.22
C ASN A 185 0.43 -21.07 10.41
N GLY A 186 1.26 -21.78 9.63
CA GLY A 186 1.47 -23.22 9.72
C GLY A 186 0.39 -24.07 9.04
N ARG A 187 -0.69 -23.47 8.54
CA ARG A 187 -1.75 -24.22 7.82
C ARG A 187 -1.23 -24.72 6.48
N VAL A 188 -1.48 -25.98 6.17
CA VAL A 188 -1.07 -26.66 4.93
C VAL A 188 -2.28 -26.85 4.02
N PHE A 189 -2.08 -26.60 2.73
CA PHE A 189 -3.11 -26.68 1.70
C PHE A 189 -2.59 -27.42 0.49
N ARG A 190 -3.49 -28.14 -0.18
CA ARG A 190 -3.23 -28.75 -1.49
C ARG A 190 -3.77 -27.85 -2.60
N LYS A 191 -2.93 -27.47 -3.57
CA LYS A 191 -3.31 -26.59 -4.68
C LYS A 191 -4.30 -27.27 -5.62
N GLY A 192 -5.40 -26.58 -5.87
CA GLY A 192 -6.41 -26.94 -6.86
C GLY A 192 -6.35 -26.09 -8.12
N VAL A 193 -7.47 -26.03 -8.85
CA VAL A 193 -7.54 -25.34 -10.14
C VAL A 193 -7.56 -23.82 -9.99
N LYS A 194 -7.16 -23.13 -11.06
CA LYS A 194 -7.24 -21.66 -11.15
C LYS A 194 -8.69 -21.22 -11.43
N ARG A 195 -9.17 -20.22 -10.70
CA ARG A 195 -10.45 -19.52 -10.89
C ARG A 195 -10.22 -18.03 -11.12
N ARG A 196 -10.29 -17.58 -12.37
CA ARG A 196 -10.03 -16.19 -12.79
C ARG A 196 -8.63 -15.70 -12.32
N THR A 197 -8.56 -15.02 -11.18
CA THR A 197 -7.32 -14.47 -10.58
C THR A 197 -6.95 -15.14 -9.25
N ARG A 198 -7.62 -16.24 -8.90
CA ARG A 198 -7.45 -16.97 -7.65
C ARG A 198 -7.07 -18.42 -7.94
N TYR A 199 -6.39 -19.09 -7.01
CA TYR A 199 -6.23 -20.55 -7.01
C TYR A 199 -7.04 -21.15 -5.87
N GLU A 200 -7.64 -22.31 -6.13
CA GLU A 200 -8.19 -23.15 -5.09
C GLU A 200 -7.07 -23.73 -4.22
N GLY A 201 -7.33 -23.86 -2.92
CA GLY A 201 -6.49 -24.64 -2.02
C GLY A 201 -7.37 -25.32 -0.97
N VAL A 202 -7.27 -26.64 -0.87
CA VAL A 202 -7.99 -27.44 0.12
C VAL A 202 -7.10 -27.59 1.34
N GLU A 203 -7.57 -27.16 2.50
CA GLU A 203 -6.80 -27.32 3.75
C GLU A 203 -6.68 -28.81 4.09
N VAL A 204 -5.45 -29.29 4.27
CA VAL A 204 -5.18 -30.71 4.53
C VAL A 204 -5.85 -31.19 5.83
N ALA A 205 -5.80 -30.38 6.88
CA ALA A 205 -6.33 -30.75 8.19
C ALA A 205 -7.87 -30.81 8.25
N SER A 206 -8.59 -30.02 7.45
CA SER A 206 -10.04 -29.84 7.58
C SER A 206 -10.84 -30.21 6.33
N GLY A 207 -10.19 -30.40 5.19
CA GLY A 207 -10.83 -30.61 3.88
C GLY A 207 -11.54 -29.37 3.33
N LYS A 208 -11.49 -28.21 4.01
CA LYS A 208 -12.20 -27.00 3.58
C LYS A 208 -11.49 -26.34 2.40
N LEU A 209 -12.29 -25.88 1.43
CA LEU A 209 -11.83 -25.16 0.25
C LEU A 209 -11.63 -23.66 0.54
N TYR A 210 -10.50 -23.12 0.09
CA TYR A 210 -10.15 -21.70 0.16
C TYR A 210 -9.70 -21.16 -1.20
N LEU A 211 -9.78 -19.84 -1.37
CA LEU A 211 -9.33 -19.14 -2.57
C LEU A 211 -8.17 -18.20 -2.27
N PHE A 212 -7.04 -18.45 -2.91
CA PHE A 212 -5.80 -17.71 -2.74
C PHE A 212 -5.60 -16.72 -3.88
N ASN A 213 -5.10 -15.51 -3.60
CA ASN A 213 -4.65 -14.59 -4.65
C ASN A 213 -3.59 -15.30 -5.50
N GLN A 214 -3.61 -15.16 -6.84
CA GLN A 214 -2.59 -15.80 -7.65
C GLN A 214 -1.16 -15.36 -7.31
N ASN A 215 -0.97 -14.15 -6.80
CA ASN A 215 0.34 -13.68 -6.33
C ASN A 215 0.59 -13.99 -4.84
N ALA A 216 -0.17 -14.88 -4.21
CA ALA A 216 0.07 -15.24 -2.82
C ALA A 216 1.42 -15.96 -2.72
N GLU A 217 2.28 -15.49 -1.81
CA GLU A 217 3.50 -16.17 -1.42
C GLU A 217 3.18 -17.30 -0.43
N VAL A 218 3.80 -18.44 -0.66
CA VAL A 218 3.63 -19.67 0.10
C VAL A 218 5.00 -20.36 0.28
N GLU A 219 5.10 -21.21 1.30
CA GLU A 219 6.25 -22.11 1.44
C GLU A 219 5.89 -23.45 0.80
N LEU A 220 6.74 -23.96 -0.09
CA LEU A 220 6.57 -25.32 -0.60
C LEU A 220 6.78 -26.30 0.55
N VAL A 221 5.92 -27.31 0.62
CA VAL A 221 6.14 -28.46 1.49
C VAL A 221 6.83 -29.50 0.62
N ASP A 222 8.12 -29.70 0.83
CA ASP A 222 8.83 -30.83 0.24
C ASP A 222 8.23 -32.12 0.84
N GLY A 223 7.86 -33.04 -0.05
CA GLY A 223 7.32 -34.35 0.31
C GLY A 223 8.39 -35.29 0.84
#